data_AF-A0A4R9LTQ6-F1
#
_entry.id   AF-A0A4R9LTQ6-F1
#
_cell.length_a   1.000
_cell.length_b   1.000
_cell.length_c   1.000
_cell.angle_alpha   90.00
_cell.angle_beta   90.00
_cell.angle_gamma   90.00
#
_symmetry.space_group_name_H-M   'P 1'
#
loop_
_entity.id
_entity.type
_entity.pdbx_description
1 polymer ?
#
loop_
_entity_poly.entity_id
_entity_poly.type
_entity_poly.pdbx_seq_one_letter_code
_entity_poly.pdbx_strand_id
1 'polypeptide(L)'
;MLYRVLLGPQGWRLKQLCLVKKGPSINQAIQWIQKNYTKPMEIKRMAAKSAISVTTFHRQFKQITGLSPVQFQKQLRLLEARKLLVFSGYSVLHAAFEVGYESVSQFNREYSRFFGAPPARDASSLRQMESIRQEMTSG
;
A
#
# COMPACT_ATOMS: atom_id res chain seq x y z
N MET A 1 36.38 15.38 -7.75
CA MET A 1 36.60 16.85 -7.71
C MET A 1 35.23 17.50 -7.54
N LEU A 2 34.82 18.22 -6.48
CA LEU A 2 35.48 19.00 -5.42
C LEU A 2 34.53 19.06 -4.19
N TYR A 3 35.00 18.65 -3.00
CA TYR A 3 34.25 18.71 -1.72
C TYR A 3 34.50 20.03 -0.95
N ARG A 4 34.76 21.14 -1.65
CA ARG A 4 35.45 22.30 -1.06
C ARG A 4 34.69 23.63 -1.11
N VAL A 5 33.35 23.60 -1.10
CA VAL A 5 32.52 24.84 -1.10
C VAL A 5 31.35 24.75 -0.12
N LEU A 6 31.58 24.26 1.10
CA LEU A 6 30.54 24.15 2.12
C LEU A 6 30.92 24.81 3.46
N LEU A 7 31.70 25.90 3.41
CA LEU A 7 31.94 26.79 4.55
C LEU A 7 31.86 28.24 4.08
N GLY A 8 30.63 28.76 4.00
CA GLY A 8 30.32 30.16 3.74
C GLY A 8 29.07 30.58 4.51
N PRO A 9 28.85 31.89 4.74
CA PRO A 9 27.93 32.44 5.75
C PRO A 9 26.43 32.14 5.52
N GLN A 10 26.09 31.41 4.44
CA GLN A 10 24.75 30.88 4.17
C GLN A 10 24.53 29.45 4.75
N GLY A 11 25.46 28.94 5.56
CA GLY A 11 25.42 27.58 6.13
C GLY A 11 24.18 27.24 6.97
N TRP A 12 23.36 28.22 7.35
CA TRP A 12 22.10 28.01 8.05
C TRP A 12 20.98 27.47 7.15
N ARG A 13 21.05 27.69 5.83
CA ARG A 13 20.06 27.15 4.87
C ARG A 13 20.26 25.65 4.59
N LEU A 14 21.45 25.12 4.86
CA LEU A 14 21.77 23.69 4.82
C LEU A 14 21.60 22.98 6.17
N LYS A 15 21.42 23.73 7.27
CA LYS A 15 20.98 23.13 8.55
C LYS A 15 19.57 22.53 8.45
N GLN A 16 18.74 22.95 7.49
CA GLN A 16 17.46 22.29 7.19
C GLN A 16 17.60 20.99 6.37
N LEU A 17 18.76 20.75 5.74
CA LEU A 17 19.05 19.52 5.00
C LEU A 17 19.86 18.52 5.83
N CYS A 18 20.59 18.98 6.86
CA CYS A 18 21.32 18.14 7.82
C CYS A 18 20.51 17.74 9.06
N LEU A 19 19.21 18.02 9.13
CA LEU A 19 18.28 17.32 10.02
C LEU A 19 17.85 15.98 9.40
N VAL A 20 18.81 15.21 8.91
CA VAL A 20 18.63 13.76 8.74
C VAL A 20 18.69 13.16 10.13
N LYS A 21 17.62 13.36 10.91
CA LYS A 21 17.27 12.41 11.95
C LYS A 21 17.02 11.11 11.20
N LYS A 22 17.92 10.14 11.34
CA LYS A 22 17.70 8.74 10.95
C LYS A 22 16.58 8.16 11.83
N GLY A 23 15.36 8.64 11.65
CA GLY A 23 14.15 7.92 12.02
C GLY A 23 13.81 6.95 10.88
N PRO A 24 13.17 5.80 11.14
CA PRO A 24 12.47 4.98 10.17
C PRO A 24 11.98 5.78 8.95
N SER A 25 12.64 5.60 7.81
CA SER A 25 12.25 6.31 6.58
C SER A 25 10.83 5.91 6.17
N ILE A 26 10.16 6.72 5.34
CA ILE A 26 8.86 6.36 4.76
C ILE A 26 8.86 4.94 4.15
N ASN A 27 10.01 4.46 3.67
CA ASN A 27 10.18 3.08 3.20
C ASN A 27 9.90 2.03 4.30
N GLN A 28 10.29 2.27 5.54
CA GLN A 28 9.96 1.37 6.66
C GLN A 28 8.46 1.36 6.94
N ALA A 29 7.78 2.50 6.79
CA ALA A 29 6.32 2.55 6.89
C ALA A 29 5.65 1.77 5.75
N ILE A 30 6.13 1.91 4.51
CA ILE A 30 5.65 1.13 3.35
C ILE A 30 5.82 -0.37 3.61
N GLN A 31 7.02 -0.80 4.01
CA GLN A 31 7.30 -2.21 4.35
C GLN A 31 6.42 -2.71 5.49
N TRP A 32 6.20 -1.88 6.52
CA TRP A 32 5.32 -2.24 7.62
C TRP A 32 3.88 -2.44 7.15
N ILE A 33 3.35 -1.54 6.31
CA ILE A 33 2.00 -1.68 5.75
C ILE A 33 1.91 -2.94 4.88
N GLN A 34 2.90 -3.22 4.03
CA GLN A 34 2.92 -4.45 3.22
C GLN A 34 2.93 -5.73 4.07
N LYS A 35 3.55 -5.71 5.25
CA LYS A 35 3.56 -6.87 6.17
C LYS A 35 2.33 -6.96 7.08
N ASN A 36 1.61 -5.84 7.28
CA ASN A 36 0.53 -5.74 8.26
C ASN A 36 -0.74 -5.14 7.65
N TYR A 37 -0.96 -5.31 6.34
CA TYR A 37 -2.05 -4.64 5.64
C TYR A 37 -3.41 -5.06 6.19
N THR A 38 -3.55 -6.24 6.78
CA THR A 38 -4.78 -6.75 7.42
C THR A 38 -5.13 -6.06 8.74
N LYS A 39 -4.15 -5.41 9.41
CA LYS A 39 -4.35 -4.76 10.71
C LYS A 39 -4.90 -3.33 10.58
N PRO A 40 -5.57 -2.78 11.60
CA PRO A 40 -5.94 -1.37 11.63
C PRO A 40 -4.71 -0.44 11.45
N MET A 41 -4.91 0.68 10.76
CA MET A 41 -3.84 1.62 10.46
C MET A 41 -3.48 2.49 11.66
N GLU A 42 -2.23 2.44 12.12
CA GLU A 42 -1.73 3.25 13.23
C GLU A 42 -0.84 4.43 12.75
N ILE A 43 -1.45 5.40 12.05
CA ILE A 43 -0.71 6.53 11.43
C ILE A 43 0.13 7.30 12.46
N LYS A 44 -0.44 7.59 13.63
CA LYS A 44 0.26 8.30 14.71
C LYS A 44 1.53 7.56 15.14
N ARG A 45 1.46 6.23 15.26
CA ARG A 45 2.60 5.39 15.66
C ARG A 45 3.67 5.35 14.56
N MET A 46 3.28 5.28 13.30
CA MET A 46 4.23 5.32 12.19
C MET A 46 4.93 6.68 12.08
N ALA A 47 4.19 7.78 12.22
CA ALA A 47 4.76 9.12 12.24
C ALA A 47 5.75 9.30 13.41
N ALA A 48 5.39 8.82 14.60
CA ALA A 48 6.25 8.83 15.78
C ALA A 48 7.54 8.00 15.56
N LYS A 49 7.42 6.79 14.98
CA LYS A 49 8.58 5.98 14.58
C LYS A 49 9.49 6.72 13.61
N SER A 50 8.93 7.46 12.65
CA SER A 50 9.69 8.27 11.69
C SER A 50 10.18 9.62 12.23
N ALA A 51 9.95 9.94 13.51
CA ALA A 51 10.30 11.21 14.15
C ALA A 51 9.78 12.47 13.41
N ILE A 52 8.62 12.35 12.74
CA ILE A 52 7.98 13.44 12.01
C ILE A 52 6.51 13.61 12.44
N SER A 53 5.96 14.80 12.21
CA SER A 53 4.52 15.03 12.42
C SER A 53 3.67 14.20 11.47
N VAL A 54 2.43 13.88 11.88
CA VAL A 54 1.46 13.16 11.05
C VAL A 54 1.22 13.84 9.69
N THR A 55 1.14 15.17 9.68
CA THR A 55 0.97 15.94 8.43
C THR A 55 2.16 15.78 7.48
N THR A 56 3.38 15.83 8.02
CA THR A 56 4.61 15.62 7.22
C THR A 56 4.67 14.18 6.73
N PHE A 57 4.29 13.21 7.56
CA PHE A 57 4.21 11.80 7.19
C PHE A 57 3.25 11.59 6.01
N HIS A 58 2.02 12.11 6.08
CA HIS A 58 1.06 12.02 4.98
C HIS A 58 1.60 12.63 3.68
N ARG A 59 2.21 13.82 3.77
CA ARG A 59 2.76 14.51 2.59
C ARG A 59 3.88 13.70 1.96
N GLN A 60 4.87 13.26 2.73
CA GLN A 60 6.01 12.49 2.21
C GLN A 60 5.57 11.12 1.70
N PHE A 61 4.67 10.44 2.40
CA PHE A 61 4.12 9.16 1.95
C PHE A 61 3.41 9.30 0.61
N LYS A 62 2.58 10.33 0.44
CA LYS A 62 1.89 10.61 -0.83
C LYS A 62 2.85 11.02 -1.94
N GLN A 63 3.90 11.78 -1.63
CA GLN A 63 4.94 12.13 -2.61
C GLN A 63 5.67 10.91 -3.14
N ILE A 64 5.90 9.89 -2.30
CA ILE A 64 6.63 8.67 -2.67
C ILE A 64 5.71 7.64 -3.35
N THR A 65 4.50 7.44 -2.82
CA THR A 65 3.61 6.35 -3.27
C THR A 65 2.49 6.79 -4.19
N GLY A 66 2.30 8.11 -4.37
CA GLY A 66 1.13 8.69 -5.04
C GLY A 66 -0.16 8.66 -4.20
N LEU A 67 -0.18 7.94 -3.07
CA LEU A 67 -1.39 7.64 -2.30
C LEU A 67 -1.25 8.06 -0.85
N SER A 68 -2.37 8.29 -0.15
CA SER A 68 -2.32 8.34 1.31
C SER A 68 -2.07 6.95 1.90
N PRO A 69 -1.48 6.84 3.12
CA PRO A 69 -1.23 5.55 3.77
C PRO A 69 -2.46 4.62 3.84
N VAL A 70 -3.63 5.19 4.15
CA VAL A 70 -4.89 4.45 4.23
C VAL A 70 -5.35 3.96 2.86
N GLN A 71 -5.22 4.78 1.82
CA GLN A 71 -5.54 4.37 0.45
C GLN A 71 -4.59 3.28 -0.05
N PHE A 72 -3.30 3.39 0.25
CA PHE A 72 -2.31 2.39 -0.09
C PHE A 72 -2.61 1.04 0.57
N GLN A 73 -2.91 1.03 1.88
CA GLN A 73 -3.35 -0.18 2.58
C GLN A 73 -4.62 -0.77 1.96
N LYS A 74 -5.61 0.07 1.66
CA LYS A 74 -6.87 -0.37 1.04
C LYS A 74 -6.61 -1.04 -0.31
N GLN A 75 -5.79 -0.45 -1.17
CA GLN A 75 -5.44 -1.05 -2.45
C GLN A 75 -4.71 -2.38 -2.28
N LEU A 76 -3.76 -2.48 -1.34
CA LEU A 76 -3.11 -3.75 -1.03
C LEU A 76 -4.12 -4.82 -0.61
N ARG A 77 -5.05 -4.51 0.30
CA ARG A 77 -6.11 -5.44 0.72
C ARG A 77 -6.93 -5.95 -0.47
N LEU A 78 -7.35 -5.04 -1.36
CA LEU A 78 -8.16 -5.40 -2.52
C LEU A 78 -7.39 -6.25 -3.54
N LEU A 79 -6.12 -5.95 -3.78
CA LEU A 79 -5.25 -6.75 -4.65
C LEU A 79 -5.01 -8.16 -4.09
N GLU A 80 -4.72 -8.27 -2.79
CA GLU A 80 -4.54 -9.58 -2.15
C GLU A 80 -5.86 -10.37 -2.12
N ALA A 81 -7.00 -9.71 -1.91
CA ALA A 81 -8.29 -10.39 -1.98
C ALA A 81 -8.55 -10.97 -3.37
N ARG A 82 -8.25 -10.20 -4.43
CA ARG A 82 -8.37 -10.70 -5.81
C ARG A 82 -7.51 -11.93 -6.04
N LYS A 83 -6.28 -11.96 -5.51
CA LYS A 83 -5.41 -13.15 -5.59
C LYS A 83 -6.03 -14.35 -4.88
N LEU A 84 -6.53 -14.19 -3.65
CA LEU A 84 -7.19 -15.28 -2.91
C LEU A 84 -8.42 -15.81 -3.66
N LEU A 85 -9.21 -14.91 -4.25
CA LEU A 85 -10.39 -15.25 -5.01
C LEU A 85 -10.05 -15.95 -6.32
N VAL A 86 -8.97 -15.61 -7.01
CA VAL A 86 -8.64 -16.22 -8.31
C VAL A 86 -7.87 -17.52 -8.09
N PHE A 87 -6.80 -17.49 -7.30
CA PHE A 87 -5.82 -18.57 -7.23
C PHE A 87 -6.03 -19.54 -6.07
N SER A 88 -6.63 -19.09 -4.96
CA SER A 88 -6.72 -19.89 -3.74
C SER A 88 -8.10 -20.52 -3.52
N GLY A 89 -9.06 -20.30 -4.42
CA GLY A 89 -10.39 -20.89 -4.30
C GLY A 89 -11.30 -20.22 -3.25
N TYR A 90 -10.88 -19.11 -2.63
CA TYR A 90 -11.63 -18.52 -1.52
C TYR A 90 -13.00 -18.01 -1.97
N SER A 91 -13.99 -18.14 -1.09
CA SER A 91 -15.26 -17.43 -1.26
C SER A 91 -15.08 -15.93 -1.00
N VAL A 92 -15.97 -15.09 -1.53
CA VAL A 92 -16.00 -13.62 -1.27
C VAL A 92 -16.00 -13.30 0.23
N LEU A 93 -16.78 -14.03 1.02
CA LEU A 93 -16.88 -13.83 2.47
C LEU A 93 -15.53 -14.08 3.16
N HIS A 94 -14.92 -15.25 2.93
CA HIS A 94 -13.63 -15.59 3.50
C HIS A 94 -12.52 -14.64 3.05
N ALA A 95 -12.45 -14.30 1.76
CA ALA A 95 -11.43 -13.37 1.25
C ALA A 95 -11.54 -11.97 1.88
N ALA A 96 -12.76 -11.47 2.12
CA ALA A 96 -12.98 -10.18 2.76
C ALA A 96 -12.40 -10.13 4.18
N PHE A 97 -12.70 -11.15 4.98
CA PHE A 97 -12.21 -11.25 6.36
C PHE A 97 -10.69 -11.51 6.41
N GLU A 98 -10.18 -12.36 5.52
CA GLU A 98 -8.75 -12.70 5.44
C GLU A 98 -7.89 -11.45 5.18
N VAL A 99 -8.35 -10.54 4.31
CA VAL A 99 -7.62 -9.28 4.06
C VAL A 99 -7.93 -8.17 5.07
N GLY A 100 -8.70 -8.46 6.12
CA GLY A 100 -8.93 -7.56 7.25
C GLY A 100 -10.09 -6.58 7.09
N TYR A 101 -11.10 -6.88 6.28
CA TYR A 101 -12.38 -6.16 6.33
C TYR A 101 -13.27 -6.71 7.45
N GLU A 102 -13.92 -5.82 8.19
CA GLU A 102 -14.91 -6.19 9.22
C GLU A 102 -16.31 -6.41 8.63
N SER A 103 -16.54 -5.93 7.41
CA SER A 103 -17.83 -6.04 6.72
C SER A 103 -17.66 -6.44 5.26
N VAL A 104 -18.30 -7.55 4.89
CA VAL A 104 -18.35 -8.03 3.49
C VAL A 104 -19.06 -7.02 2.58
N SER A 105 -20.08 -6.32 3.08
CA SER A 105 -20.76 -5.27 2.31
C SER A 105 -19.85 -4.07 2.03
N GLN A 106 -19.00 -3.68 2.98
CA GLN A 106 -17.99 -2.65 2.75
C GLN A 106 -16.97 -3.13 1.70
N PHE A 107 -16.45 -4.34 1.87
CA PHE A 107 -15.52 -4.95 0.94
C PHE A 107 -16.05 -4.96 -0.50
N ASN A 108 -17.28 -5.45 -0.70
CA ASN A 108 -17.90 -5.52 -2.03
C ASN A 108 -17.99 -4.17 -2.72
N ARG A 109 -18.38 -3.11 -1.98
CA ARG A 109 -18.47 -1.75 -2.53
C ARG A 109 -17.10 -1.19 -2.93
N GLU A 110 -16.11 -1.36 -2.07
CA GLU A 110 -14.75 -0.86 -2.33
C GLU A 110 -14.07 -1.63 -3.45
N TYR A 111 -14.24 -2.96 -3.49
CA TYR A 111 -13.75 -3.82 -4.56
C TYR A 111 -14.34 -3.43 -5.90
N SER A 112 -15.67 -3.32 -5.99
CA SER A 112 -16.35 -2.97 -7.25
C SER A 112 -15.94 -1.58 -7.73
N ARG A 113 -15.74 -0.62 -6.82
CA ARG A 113 -15.24 0.71 -7.16
C ARG A 113 -13.80 0.68 -7.69
N PHE A 114 -12.98 -0.23 -7.21
CA PHE A 114 -11.57 -0.31 -7.57
C PHE A 114 -11.32 -1.12 -8.86
N PHE A 115 -12.00 -2.25 -9.02
CA PHE A 115 -11.82 -3.16 -10.17
C PHE A 115 -12.89 -3.04 -11.25
N GLY A 116 -13.97 -2.30 -11.00
CA GLY A 116 -15.07 -2.10 -11.95
C GLY A 116 -16.10 -3.23 -11.98
N ALA A 117 -15.92 -4.30 -11.21
CA ALA A 117 -16.84 -5.43 -11.15
C ALA A 117 -16.94 -6.02 -9.72
N PRO A 118 -18.08 -6.64 -9.35
CA PRO A 118 -18.21 -7.34 -8.08
C PRO A 118 -17.22 -8.51 -7.95
N PRO A 119 -16.73 -8.84 -6.74
CA PRO A 119 -15.65 -9.80 -6.55
C PRO A 119 -15.92 -11.19 -7.14
N ALA A 120 -17.14 -11.72 -6.98
CA ALA A 120 -17.51 -13.02 -7.50
C ALA A 120 -17.46 -13.08 -9.04
N ARG A 121 -18.02 -12.05 -9.69
CA ARG A 121 -18.03 -11.95 -11.16
C ARG A 121 -16.60 -11.80 -11.68
N ASP A 122 -15.86 -10.89 -11.08
CA ASP A 122 -14.47 -10.61 -11.45
C ASP A 122 -13.58 -11.86 -11.34
N ALA A 123 -13.67 -12.58 -10.23
CA ALA A 123 -12.92 -13.83 -10.02
C ALA A 123 -13.30 -14.91 -11.04
N SER A 124 -14.60 -15.09 -11.32
CA SER A 124 -15.06 -16.04 -12.35
C SER A 124 -14.50 -15.71 -13.73
N SER A 125 -14.55 -14.44 -14.13
CA SER A 125 -14.02 -13.99 -15.43
C SER A 125 -12.52 -14.19 -15.54
N LEU A 126 -11.76 -13.91 -14.48
CA LEU A 126 -10.32 -14.10 -14.47
C LEU A 126 -9.92 -15.58 -14.52
N ARG A 127 -10.55 -16.45 -13.73
CA ARG A 127 -10.25 -17.90 -13.77
C ARG A 127 -10.53 -18.51 -15.15
N GLN A 128 -11.61 -18.06 -15.81
CA GLN A 128 -11.91 -18.50 -17.17
C GLN A 128 -10.83 -18.05 -18.16
N MET A 129 -10.37 -16.79 -18.07
CA MET A 129 -9.29 -16.27 -18.90
C MET A 129 -7.97 -17.03 -18.68
N GLU A 130 -7.69 -17.43 -17.44
CA GLU A 130 -6.50 -18.22 -17.11
C GLU A 130 -6.53 -19.63 -17.69
N SER A 131 -7.69 -20.31 -17.68
CA SER A 131 -7.87 -21.62 -18.32
C SER A 131 -7.56 -21.54 -19.83
N ILE A 132 -8.12 -20.53 -20.51
CA ILE A 132 -7.90 -20.31 -21.96
C ILE A 132 -6.41 -20.06 -22.24
N ARG A 133 -5.74 -19.27 -21.40
CA ARG A 133 -4.31 -18.97 -21.58
C ARG A 133 -3.44 -20.21 -21.41
N GLN A 134 -3.77 -21.11 -20.49
CA GLN A 134 -3.02 -22.35 -20.27
C GLN A 134 -3.14 -23.33 -21.44
N GLU A 135 -4.33 -23.44 -22.04
CA GLU A 135 -4.58 -24.27 -23.22
C GLU A 135 -3.78 -23.78 -24.45
N MET A 136 -3.68 -22.46 -24.66
CA MET A 136 -2.92 -21.86 -25.77
C MET A 136 -1.39 -21.99 -25.65
N THR A 137 -0.86 -22.24 -24.45
CA THR A 137 0.59 -22.40 -24.22
C THR A 137 1.06 -23.86 -24.25
N SER A 138 0.12 -24.81 -24.37
CA SER A 138 0.38 -26.25 -24.29
C SER A 138 0.22 -26.97 -25.63
N GLY A 139 -0.05 -26.23 -26.72
CA GLY A 139 -0.13 -26.73 -28.11
C GLY A 139 0.84 -25.99 -29.02
#